data_AF-A0A535XT01-F1
#
_entry.id   AF-A0A535XT01-F1
#
_cell.length_a   1.000
_cell.length_b   1.000
_cell.length_c   1.000
_cell.angle_alpha   90.00
_cell.angle_beta   90.00
_cell.angle_gamma   90.00
#
_symmetry.space_group_name_H-M   'P 1'
#
loop_
_entity.id
_entity.type
_entity.pdbx_description
1 polymer ?
#
loop_
_entity_poly.entity_id
_entity_poly.type
_entity_poly.pdbx_seq_one_letter_code
_entity_poly.pdbx_strand_id
1 'polypeptide(L)'
;METGTRGRRFRMRVDGMTCPSCEHHVEKALSEAGAHDVEADFRRGEALLSVDGPLQDAMLATAVQDAGYKPGPIEPLETIALHESDLVEYRLPVEGMTCADCERHVADTLRAAGASEVEANFRRGEAHFKAPASIDQARLVAALAETPYRPGAPERVQSAAAPVRRNGYSGAADRYDLAIVGSGGGAFAAAIAATERGARVVMIERGILG
;
A
#
# COMPACT_ATOMS: atom_id res chain seq x y z
N MET A 1 -22.90 -2.91 14.04
CA MET A 1 -22.72 -4.08 13.15
C MET A 1 -21.27 -4.04 12.72
N GLU A 2 -20.50 -5.01 13.20
CA GLU A 2 -19.04 -5.03 13.25
C GLU A 2 -18.39 -4.92 11.87
N THR A 3 -17.47 -3.96 11.74
CA THR A 3 -16.52 -3.90 10.63
C THR A 3 -15.49 -5.00 10.83
N GLY A 4 -15.63 -6.08 10.07
CA GLY A 4 -14.72 -7.22 10.10
C GLY A 4 -13.28 -6.80 9.81
N THR A 5 -12.40 -7.07 10.75
CA THR A 5 -10.95 -7.10 10.52
C THR A 5 -10.71 -8.09 9.39
N ARG A 6 -10.13 -7.63 8.27
CA ARG A 6 -9.74 -8.48 7.14
C ARG A 6 -8.59 -9.39 7.58
N GLY A 7 -8.92 -10.52 8.21
CA GLY A 7 -7.98 -11.59 8.49
C GLY A 7 -7.40 -12.14 7.18
N ARG A 8 -6.13 -12.55 7.22
CA ARG A 8 -5.46 -13.17 6.06
C ARG A 8 -6.05 -14.55 5.86
N ARG A 9 -6.52 -14.87 4.64
CA ARG A 9 -7.13 -16.17 4.33
C ARG A 9 -6.08 -17.19 3.88
N PHE A 10 -6.26 -18.42 4.31
CA PHE A 10 -5.39 -19.55 4.06
C PHE A 10 -6.21 -20.78 3.71
N ARG A 11 -5.62 -21.66 2.91
CA ARG A 11 -6.09 -22.99 2.62
C ARG A 11 -5.16 -23.97 3.30
N MET A 12 -5.71 -24.89 4.07
CA MET A 12 -5.01 -26.07 4.54
C MET A 12 -5.54 -27.30 3.81
N ARG A 13 -4.65 -28.13 3.26
CA ARG A 13 -5.01 -29.50 2.83
C ARG A 13 -5.28 -30.35 4.08
N VAL A 14 -6.34 -31.16 4.08
CA VAL A 14 -6.64 -32.06 5.20
C VAL A 14 -7.04 -33.43 4.66
N ASP A 15 -6.19 -34.42 4.90
CA ASP A 15 -6.46 -35.81 4.52
C ASP A 15 -7.23 -36.52 5.65
N GLY A 16 -8.17 -37.38 5.27
CA GLY A 16 -8.97 -38.19 6.21
C GLY A 16 -10.40 -37.70 6.45
N MET A 17 -10.77 -36.53 5.92
CA MET A 17 -12.17 -36.10 5.87
C MET A 17 -12.93 -36.93 4.83
N THR A 18 -14.00 -37.61 5.23
CA THR A 18 -14.76 -38.52 4.34
C THR A 18 -16.28 -38.29 4.36
N CYS A 19 -16.77 -37.40 5.24
CA CYS A 19 -18.18 -37.08 5.35
C CYS A 19 -18.41 -35.67 5.92
N PRO A 20 -19.64 -35.12 5.85
CA PRO A 20 -19.95 -33.80 6.39
C PRO A 20 -19.68 -33.64 7.89
N SER A 21 -19.82 -34.72 8.66
CA SER A 21 -19.49 -34.70 10.09
C SER A 21 -17.98 -34.55 10.33
N CYS A 22 -17.13 -35.01 9.41
CA CYS A 22 -15.70 -34.78 9.47
C CYS A 22 -15.33 -33.31 9.19
N GLU A 23 -16.03 -32.65 8.27
CA GLU A 23 -15.83 -31.21 8.00
C GLU A 23 -16.03 -30.39 9.28
N HIS A 24 -17.19 -30.56 9.93
CA HIS A 24 -17.53 -29.83 11.16
C HIS A 24 -16.53 -30.08 12.30
N HIS A 25 -15.98 -31.29 12.37
CA HIS A 25 -14.98 -31.62 13.38
C HIS A 25 -13.66 -30.88 13.13
N VAL A 26 -13.22 -30.81 11.87
CA VAL A 26 -12.04 -30.05 11.46
C VAL A 26 -12.24 -28.55 11.62
N GLU A 27 -13.40 -28.01 11.24
CA GLU A 27 -13.74 -26.59 11.42
C GLU A 27 -13.64 -26.18 12.90
N LYS A 28 -14.18 -27.02 13.78
CA LYS A 28 -14.12 -26.80 15.22
C LYS A 28 -12.69 -26.81 15.74
N ALA A 29 -11.90 -27.82 15.36
CA ALA A 29 -10.50 -27.94 15.78
C ALA A 29 -9.65 -26.72 15.35
N LEU A 30 -9.82 -26.27 14.11
CA LEU A 30 -9.12 -25.09 13.58
C LEU A 30 -9.58 -23.80 14.28
N SER A 31 -10.88 -23.67 14.57
CA SER A 31 -11.42 -22.51 15.30
C SER A 31 -10.88 -22.42 16.73
N GLU A 32 -10.79 -23.56 17.43
CA GLU A 32 -10.21 -23.64 18.78
C GLU A 32 -8.70 -23.34 18.78
N ALA A 33 -8.02 -23.61 17.67
CA ALA A 33 -6.62 -23.24 17.45
C ALA A 33 -6.41 -21.76 17.07
N GLY A 34 -7.48 -20.96 17.02
CA GLY A 34 -7.41 -19.51 16.78
C GLY A 34 -7.65 -19.09 15.34
N ALA A 35 -8.18 -19.97 14.49
CA ALA A 35 -8.67 -19.58 13.17
C ALA A 35 -10.09 -18.99 13.22
N HIS A 36 -10.42 -18.18 12.23
CA HIS A 36 -11.72 -17.52 12.04
C HIS A 36 -12.23 -17.80 10.63
N ASP A 37 -13.54 -17.63 10.37
CA ASP A 37 -14.13 -17.88 9.04
C ASP A 37 -13.69 -19.24 8.45
N VAL A 38 -13.79 -20.31 9.26
CA VAL A 38 -13.33 -21.64 8.88
C VAL A 38 -14.43 -22.38 8.13
N GLU A 39 -14.11 -22.89 6.95
CA GLU A 39 -14.99 -23.70 6.11
C GLU A 39 -14.21 -24.90 5.57
N ALA A 40 -14.60 -26.12 5.94
CA ALA A 40 -13.97 -27.35 5.48
C ALA A 40 -14.81 -28.05 4.40
N ASP A 41 -14.14 -28.62 3.39
CA ASP A 41 -14.77 -29.37 2.31
C ASP A 41 -14.13 -30.77 2.20
N PHE A 42 -14.86 -31.81 2.63
CA PHE A 42 -14.39 -33.20 2.57
C PHE A 42 -14.27 -33.71 1.14
N ARG A 43 -15.02 -33.14 0.18
CA ARG A 43 -14.97 -33.53 -1.23
C ARG A 43 -13.70 -33.00 -1.88
N ARG A 44 -13.24 -31.82 -1.47
CA ARG A 44 -12.00 -31.19 -1.96
C ARG A 44 -10.77 -31.56 -1.11
N GLY A 45 -10.97 -32.06 0.11
CA GLY A 45 -9.88 -32.42 1.03
C GLY A 45 -9.11 -31.19 1.52
N GLU A 46 -9.82 -30.07 1.73
CA GLU A 46 -9.20 -28.80 2.13
C GLU A 46 -10.11 -28.03 3.10
N ALA A 47 -9.50 -27.19 3.92
CA ALA A 47 -10.16 -26.25 4.81
C ALA A 47 -9.68 -24.82 4.49
N LEU A 48 -10.63 -23.91 4.29
CA LEU A 48 -10.39 -22.49 4.15
C LEU A 48 -10.53 -21.85 5.53
N LEU A 49 -9.62 -20.95 5.88
CA LEU A 49 -9.62 -20.30 7.19
C LEU A 49 -8.99 -18.91 7.11
N SER A 50 -9.32 -18.05 8.07
CA SER A 50 -8.72 -16.73 8.26
C SER A 50 -7.98 -16.67 9.58
N VAL A 51 -6.88 -15.93 9.67
CA VAL A 51 -6.21 -15.66 10.95
C VAL A 51 -5.97 -14.16 11.14
N ASP A 52 -6.19 -13.70 12.37
CA ASP A 52 -5.90 -12.33 12.79
C ASP A 52 -4.49 -12.29 13.40
N GLY A 53 -3.47 -12.17 12.54
CA GLY A 53 -2.07 -12.02 12.96
C GLY A 53 -1.10 -12.99 12.30
N PRO A 54 0.04 -13.31 12.95
CA PRO A 54 1.01 -14.25 12.40
C PRO A 54 0.41 -15.66 12.31
N LEU A 55 0.63 -16.31 11.16
CA LEU A 55 0.21 -17.69 10.95
C LEU A 55 0.99 -18.60 11.90
N GLN A 56 0.26 -19.33 12.74
CA GLN A 56 0.80 -20.35 13.63
C GLN A 56 0.57 -21.73 13.01
N ASP A 57 1.29 -21.99 11.92
CA ASP A 57 1.17 -23.20 11.10
C ASP A 57 1.31 -24.49 11.93
N ALA A 58 2.28 -24.53 12.85
CA ALA A 58 2.47 -25.66 13.74
C ALA A 58 1.26 -25.92 14.66
N MET A 59 0.60 -24.86 15.15
CA MET A 59 -0.57 -25.00 16.02
C MET A 59 -1.79 -25.51 15.25
N LEU A 60 -2.05 -24.94 14.07
CA LEU A 60 -3.15 -25.39 13.21
C LEU A 60 -2.95 -26.84 12.77
N ALA A 61 -1.72 -27.21 12.39
CA ALA A 61 -1.39 -28.59 12.04
C ALA A 61 -1.58 -29.54 13.22
N THR A 62 -1.14 -29.16 14.43
CA THR A 62 -1.31 -29.98 15.63
C THR A 62 -2.79 -30.18 15.95
N ALA A 63 -3.61 -29.13 15.87
CA ALA A 63 -5.05 -29.23 16.13
C ALA A 63 -5.75 -30.23 15.19
N VAL A 64 -5.37 -30.23 13.90
CA VAL A 64 -5.89 -31.19 12.91
C VAL A 64 -5.40 -32.62 13.18
N GLN A 65 -4.14 -32.79 13.61
CA GLN A 65 -3.59 -34.08 14.02
C GLN A 65 -4.30 -34.64 15.26
N ASP A 66 -4.51 -33.82 16.29
CA ASP A 66 -5.18 -34.20 17.53
C ASP A 66 -6.66 -34.54 17.28
N ALA A 67 -7.28 -33.91 16.27
CA ALA A 67 -8.62 -34.26 15.79
C ALA A 67 -8.67 -35.57 14.99
N GLY A 68 -7.52 -36.22 14.73
CA GLY A 68 -7.42 -37.51 14.05
C GLY A 68 -7.29 -37.43 12.52
N TYR A 69 -6.99 -36.25 11.98
CA TYR A 69 -6.79 -36.02 10.55
C TYR A 69 -5.33 -35.74 10.24
N LYS A 70 -4.94 -35.88 8.97
CA LYS A 70 -3.57 -35.58 8.56
C LYS A 70 -3.52 -34.18 7.92
N PRO A 71 -2.88 -33.18 8.56
CA PRO A 71 -2.72 -31.87 7.98
C PRO A 71 -1.72 -31.94 6.82
N GLY A 72 -2.05 -31.25 5.74
CA GLY A 72 -1.16 -30.97 4.63
C GLY A 72 -0.69 -29.52 4.66
N PRO A 73 -0.07 -29.05 3.55
CA PRO A 73 0.46 -27.70 3.49
C PRO A 73 -0.63 -26.65 3.69
N ILE A 74 -0.26 -25.58 4.42
CA ILE A 74 -1.05 -24.37 4.53
C ILE A 74 -0.53 -23.38 3.49
N GLU A 75 -1.38 -23.03 2.55
CA GLU A 75 -1.09 -22.09 1.48
C GLU A 75 -1.95 -20.85 1.67
N PRO A 76 -1.41 -19.63 1.50
CA PRO A 76 -2.24 -18.44 1.48
C PRO A 76 -3.25 -18.56 0.34
N LEU A 77 -4.54 -18.39 0.66
CA LEU A 77 -5.54 -18.13 -0.35
C LEU A 77 -5.40 -16.66 -0.66
N GLU A 78 -4.84 -16.34 -1.81
CA GLU A 78 -4.95 -15.02 -2.39
C GLU A 78 -6.44 -14.71 -2.55
N THR A 79 -7.04 -14.16 -1.50
CA THR A 79 -8.21 -13.30 -1.64
C THR A 79 -7.80 -12.26 -2.65
N ILE A 80 -8.73 -11.89 -3.53
CA ILE A 80 -8.61 -10.80 -4.49
C ILE A 80 -8.49 -9.47 -3.72
N ALA A 81 -7.43 -9.32 -2.94
CA ALA A 81 -6.78 -8.07 -2.65
C ALA A 81 -5.60 -8.11 -3.60
N LEU A 82 -5.64 -7.22 -4.59
CA LEU A 82 -4.45 -6.80 -5.31
C LEU A 82 -3.35 -6.69 -4.24
N HIS A 83 -2.33 -7.56 -4.30
CA HIS A 83 -1.22 -7.44 -3.37
C HIS A 83 -0.69 -6.00 -3.52
N GLU A 84 -0.67 -5.25 -2.43
CA GLU A 84 -0.17 -3.87 -2.42
C GLU A 84 1.26 -3.80 -3.01
N SER A 85 1.97 -4.92 -2.95
CA SER A 85 3.29 -5.17 -3.55
C SER A 85 3.35 -5.23 -5.08
N ASP A 86 2.23 -5.46 -5.78
CA ASP A 86 2.17 -5.49 -7.27
C ASP A 86 1.55 -4.24 -7.87
N LEU A 87 1.03 -3.36 -7.01
CA LEU A 87 0.54 -2.06 -7.39
C LEU A 87 1.71 -1.12 -7.61
N VAL A 88 1.82 -0.64 -8.85
CA VAL A 88 2.77 0.38 -9.23
C VAL A 88 2.08 1.73 -9.15
N GLU A 89 2.78 2.73 -8.63
CA GLU A 89 2.30 4.11 -8.64
C GLU A 89 2.54 4.74 -10.02
N TYR A 90 1.56 5.47 -10.51
CA TYR A 90 1.58 6.15 -11.80
C TYR A 90 1.25 7.62 -11.61
N ARG A 91 1.96 8.46 -12.37
CA ARG A 91 1.66 9.88 -12.56
C ARG A 91 1.13 10.06 -13.97
N LEU A 92 -0.05 10.65 -14.10
CA LEU A 92 -0.68 10.96 -15.38
C LEU A 92 -0.93 12.46 -15.49
N PRO A 93 -0.25 13.17 -16.41
CA PRO A 93 -0.60 14.54 -16.77
C PRO A 93 -2.03 14.59 -17.32
N VAL A 94 -2.83 15.57 -16.90
CA VAL A 94 -4.20 15.76 -17.37
C VAL A 94 -4.48 17.25 -17.52
N GLU A 95 -4.67 17.70 -18.75
CA GLU A 95 -5.08 19.08 -19.04
C GLU A 95 -6.61 19.21 -19.03
N GLY A 96 -7.10 20.42 -18.73
CA GLY A 96 -8.53 20.75 -18.73
C GLY A 96 -9.20 20.67 -17.36
N MET A 97 -8.50 20.22 -16.32
CA MET A 97 -8.97 20.37 -14.93
C MET A 97 -8.81 21.81 -14.46
N THR A 98 -9.90 22.44 -14.00
CA THR A 98 -9.89 23.86 -13.57
C THR A 98 -10.48 24.10 -12.18
N CYS A 99 -11.04 23.06 -11.55
CA CYS A 99 -11.63 23.14 -10.21
C CYS A 99 -11.59 21.78 -9.50
N ALA A 100 -11.93 21.78 -8.20
CA ALA A 100 -12.01 20.57 -7.39
C ALA A 100 -13.07 19.57 -7.88
N ASP A 101 -14.10 20.03 -8.58
CA ASP A 101 -15.12 19.15 -9.15
C ASP A 101 -14.57 18.38 -10.36
N CYS A 102 -13.67 19.01 -11.12
CA CYS A 102 -12.94 18.35 -12.21
C CYS A 102 -11.98 17.30 -11.67
N GLU A 103 -11.32 17.55 -10.53
CA GLU A 103 -10.46 16.56 -9.87
C GLU A 103 -11.24 15.29 -9.53
N ARG A 104 -12.43 15.44 -8.93
CA ARG A 104 -13.28 14.30 -8.57
C ARG A 104 -13.72 13.52 -9.78
N HIS A 105 -14.15 14.21 -10.85
CA HIS A 105 -14.55 13.57 -12.08
C HIS A 105 -13.41 12.75 -12.71
N VAL A 106 -12.20 13.32 -12.82
CA VAL A 106 -11.02 12.59 -13.30
C VAL A 106 -10.70 11.40 -12.42
N ALA A 107 -10.75 11.56 -11.09
CA ALA A 107 -10.46 10.49 -10.15
C ALA A 107 -11.46 9.32 -10.31
N ASP A 108 -12.74 9.62 -10.47
CA ASP A 108 -13.79 8.61 -10.66
C ASP A 108 -13.66 7.89 -12.01
N THR A 109 -13.34 8.61 -13.08
CA THR A 109 -13.07 8.00 -14.39
C THR A 109 -11.90 7.02 -14.33
N LEU A 110 -10.80 7.40 -13.66
CA LEU A 110 -9.64 6.53 -13.50
C LEU A 110 -9.94 5.31 -12.63
N ARG A 111 -10.73 5.45 -11.56
CA ARG A 111 -11.19 4.31 -10.75
C ARG A 111 -12.03 3.34 -11.56
N ALA A 112 -12.96 3.84 -12.36
CA ALA A 112 -13.79 3.01 -13.25
C ALA A 112 -12.96 2.27 -14.32
N ALA A 113 -11.80 2.83 -14.70
CA ALA A 113 -10.85 2.22 -15.63
C ALA A 113 -9.88 1.22 -14.95
N GLY A 114 -9.98 1.03 -13.63
CA GLY A 114 -9.22 0.01 -12.89
C GLY A 114 -8.06 0.53 -12.05
N ALA A 115 -7.94 1.85 -11.86
CA ALA A 115 -6.98 2.43 -10.92
C ALA A 115 -7.49 2.41 -9.47
N SER A 116 -6.59 2.28 -8.50
CA SER A 116 -6.82 2.40 -7.07
C SER A 116 -6.05 3.60 -6.49
N GLU A 117 -6.42 4.05 -5.28
CA GLU A 117 -5.76 5.18 -4.60
C GLU A 117 -5.58 6.43 -5.48
N VAL A 118 -6.61 6.77 -6.26
CA VAL A 118 -6.53 7.89 -7.21
C VAL A 118 -6.67 9.24 -6.49
N GLU A 119 -5.70 10.13 -6.72
CA GLU A 119 -5.69 11.54 -6.34
C GLU A 119 -5.42 12.41 -7.57
N ALA A 120 -6.37 13.27 -7.94
CA ALA A 120 -6.19 14.23 -9.04
C ALA A 120 -5.99 15.65 -8.47
N ASN A 121 -5.11 16.43 -9.10
CA ASN A 121 -4.79 17.78 -8.67
C ASN A 121 -4.85 18.77 -9.84
N PHE A 122 -5.87 19.63 -9.88
CA PHE A 122 -6.06 20.61 -10.96
C PHE A 122 -4.99 21.69 -10.95
N ARG A 123 -4.43 22.03 -9.78
CA ARG A 123 -3.36 23.05 -9.68
C ARG A 123 -2.05 22.55 -10.26
N ARG A 124 -1.78 21.25 -10.17
CA ARG A 124 -0.58 20.59 -10.73
C ARG A 124 -0.81 20.04 -12.13
N GLY A 125 -2.06 19.90 -12.57
CA GLY A 125 -2.41 19.39 -13.88
C GLY A 125 -2.09 17.90 -14.04
N GLU A 126 -2.21 17.12 -12.97
CA GLU A 126 -1.87 15.69 -12.99
C GLU A 126 -2.69 14.89 -11.97
N ALA A 127 -2.76 13.58 -12.19
CA ALA A 127 -3.33 12.59 -11.30
C ALA A 127 -2.29 11.54 -10.90
N HIS A 128 -2.29 11.18 -9.62
CA HIS A 128 -1.53 10.07 -9.04
C HIS A 128 -2.48 8.93 -8.74
N PHE A 129 -2.06 7.70 -9.04
CA PHE A 129 -2.85 6.51 -8.73
C PHE A 129 -1.99 5.27 -8.68
N LYS A 130 -2.52 4.22 -8.07
CA LYS A 130 -1.94 2.88 -8.08
C LYS A 130 -2.67 1.99 -9.07
N ALA A 131 -1.93 1.14 -9.76
CA ALA A 131 -2.49 0.14 -10.65
C ALA A 131 -1.54 -1.05 -10.81
N PRO A 132 -2.03 -2.25 -11.15
CA PRO A 132 -1.15 -3.39 -11.45
C PRO A 132 -0.13 -3.03 -12.53
N ALA A 133 1.09 -3.57 -12.46
CA ALA A 133 2.11 -3.37 -13.50
C ALA A 133 1.64 -3.81 -14.91
N SER A 134 0.69 -4.75 -14.96
CA SER A 134 0.06 -5.26 -16.18
C SER A 134 -1.14 -4.43 -16.67
N ILE A 135 -1.46 -3.29 -16.04
CA ILE A 135 -2.61 -2.49 -16.46
C ILE A 135 -2.44 -1.99 -17.90
N ASP A 136 -3.53 -2.04 -18.67
CA ASP A 136 -3.59 -1.42 -19.98
C ASP A 136 -3.66 0.10 -19.83
N GLN A 137 -2.49 0.74 -19.94
CA GLN A 137 -2.35 2.19 -19.87
C GLN A 137 -3.12 2.92 -20.97
N ALA A 138 -3.28 2.30 -22.16
CA ALA A 138 -4.04 2.91 -23.24
C ALA A 138 -5.53 3.02 -22.89
N ARG A 139 -6.07 2.05 -22.13
CA ARG A 139 -7.44 2.10 -21.63
C ARG A 139 -7.67 3.28 -20.67
N LEU A 140 -6.71 3.57 -19.79
CA LEU A 140 -6.79 4.71 -18.86
C LEU A 140 -6.82 6.04 -19.61
N VAL A 141 -5.95 6.19 -20.62
CA VAL A 141 -5.91 7.37 -21.50
C VAL A 141 -7.19 7.49 -22.31
N ALA A 142 -7.67 6.39 -22.92
CA ALA A 142 -8.90 6.39 -23.69
C ALA A 142 -10.12 6.78 -22.85
N ALA A 143 -10.23 6.26 -21.62
CA ALA A 143 -11.33 6.59 -20.72
C ALA A 143 -11.43 8.10 -20.43
N LEU A 144 -10.29 8.79 -20.29
CA LEU A 144 -10.25 10.24 -20.10
C LEU A 144 -10.41 11.02 -21.42
N ALA A 145 -9.98 10.48 -22.55
CA ALA A 145 -10.11 11.13 -23.87
C ALA A 145 -11.57 11.23 -24.36
N GLU A 146 -12.47 10.38 -23.86
CA GLU A 146 -13.93 10.46 -24.08
C GLU A 146 -14.61 11.60 -23.27
N THR A 147 -13.83 12.34 -22.48
CA THR A 147 -14.29 13.44 -21.63
C THR A 147 -13.66 14.77 -22.13
N PRO A 148 -13.98 15.95 -21.55
CA PRO A 148 -13.36 17.20 -21.99
C PRO A 148 -11.88 17.36 -21.55
N TYR A 149 -11.29 16.37 -20.88
CA TYR A 149 -9.90 16.40 -20.45
C TYR A 149 -8.95 15.89 -21.53
N ARG A 150 -7.70 16.37 -21.51
CA ARG A 150 -6.64 15.82 -22.37
C ARG A 150 -5.61 15.08 -21.50
N PRO A 151 -5.69 13.75 -21.42
CA PRO A 151 -4.69 12.94 -20.73
C PRO A 151 -3.39 12.87 -21.52
N GLY A 152 -2.26 12.95 -20.82
CA GLY A 152 -0.93 12.61 -21.33
C GLY A 152 -0.66 11.11 -21.26
N ALA A 153 0.63 10.72 -21.33
CA ALA A 153 1.03 9.34 -21.11
C ALA A 153 1.18 9.05 -19.59
N PRO A 154 0.65 7.93 -19.07
CA PRO A 154 0.92 7.51 -17.72
C PRO A 154 2.40 7.17 -17.56
N GLU A 155 3.05 7.78 -16.58
CA GLU A 155 4.43 7.47 -16.22
C GLU A 155 4.43 6.66 -14.92
N ARG A 156 5.13 5.51 -14.91
CA ARG A 156 5.39 4.80 -13.66
C ARG A 156 6.26 5.67 -12.77
N VAL A 157 5.71 6.06 -11.62
CA VAL A 157 6.49 6.59 -10.52
C VAL A 157 7.20 5.38 -9.93
N GLN A 158 8.44 5.16 -10.38
CA GLN A 158 9.31 4.32 -9.58
C GLN A 158 9.40 5.00 -8.23
N SER A 159 9.08 4.29 -7.15
CA SER A 159 9.69 4.54 -5.84
C SER A 159 11.21 4.30 -5.94
N ALA A 160 11.89 4.98 -6.87
CA ALA A 160 12.98 5.77 -6.38
C ALA A 160 12.35 6.59 -5.26
N ALA A 161 12.76 6.35 -4.02
CA ALA A 161 13.09 7.50 -3.20
C ALA A 161 13.79 8.44 -4.17
N ALA A 162 13.04 9.41 -4.74
CA ALA A 162 13.56 10.31 -5.77
C ALA A 162 14.90 10.68 -5.18
N PRO A 163 16.04 10.25 -5.78
CA PRO A 163 17.30 10.18 -5.06
C PRO A 163 17.34 11.53 -4.44
N VAL A 164 17.20 11.61 -3.09
CA VAL A 164 17.04 12.91 -2.44
C VAL A 164 18.13 13.65 -3.13
N ARG A 165 17.76 14.65 -3.95
CA ARG A 165 18.78 15.44 -4.58
C ARG A 165 19.26 16.12 -3.32
N ARG A 166 20.23 15.48 -2.68
CA ARG A 166 21.38 16.10 -2.12
C ARG A 166 21.84 16.91 -3.32
N ASN A 167 21.19 18.05 -3.49
CA ASN A 167 21.83 19.32 -3.64
C ASN A 167 22.71 19.51 -2.39
N GLY A 168 23.54 18.51 -2.09
CA GLY A 168 24.79 18.69 -1.43
C GLY A 168 25.55 19.38 -2.52
N TYR A 169 25.63 20.70 -2.38
CA TYR A 169 26.77 21.42 -2.87
C TYR A 169 27.98 20.54 -2.56
N SER A 170 28.65 20.04 -3.60
CA SER A 170 29.97 19.44 -3.46
C SER A 170 30.97 20.58 -3.24
N GLY A 171 30.74 21.36 -2.18
CA GLY A 171 31.74 22.16 -1.50
C GLY A 171 32.09 21.38 -0.24
N ALA A 172 33.38 21.26 0.03
CA ALA A 172 33.98 20.51 1.13
C ALA A 172 33.07 20.35 2.36
N ALA A 173 32.94 19.12 2.85
CA ALA A 173 32.25 18.68 4.06
C ALA A 173 32.17 19.73 5.20
N ASP A 174 31.27 20.69 5.08
CA ASP A 174 31.02 21.67 6.11
C ASP A 174 30.10 21.02 7.13
N ARG A 175 30.68 20.60 8.26
CA ARG A 175 29.94 20.12 9.42
C ARG A 175 29.16 21.30 10.00
N TYR A 176 27.84 21.17 10.11
CA TYR A 176 27.00 22.12 10.83
C TYR A 176 26.58 21.50 12.15
N ASP A 177 26.48 22.34 13.18
CA ASP A 177 26.00 21.95 14.51
C ASP A 177 24.48 22.17 14.63
N LEU A 178 23.91 23.04 13.78
CA LEU A 178 22.50 23.42 13.79
C LEU A 178 21.99 23.77 12.39
N ALA A 179 20.81 23.25 12.03
CA ALA A 179 20.08 23.66 10.83
C ALA A 179 18.81 24.42 11.22
N ILE A 180 18.56 25.56 10.57
CA ILE A 180 17.39 26.42 10.78
C ILE A 180 16.58 26.46 9.49
N VAL A 181 15.32 26.04 9.54
CA VAL A 181 14.42 26.04 8.37
C VAL A 181 13.46 27.22 8.46
N GLY A 182 13.56 28.15 7.51
CA GLY A 182 12.76 29.38 7.46
C GLY A 182 13.58 30.66 7.65
N SER A 183 13.12 31.78 7.07
CA SER A 183 13.79 33.10 7.13
C SER A 183 13.10 34.13 8.04
N GLY A 184 12.28 33.71 9.00
CA GLY A 184 11.57 34.60 9.92
C GLY A 184 12.49 35.27 10.96
N GLY A 185 12.00 36.31 11.65
CA GLY A 185 12.78 37.01 12.68
C GLY A 185 13.31 36.12 13.80
N GLY A 186 12.52 35.12 14.22
CA GLY A 186 12.96 34.12 15.20
C GLY A 186 14.06 33.19 14.67
N ALA A 187 14.03 32.87 13.37
CA ALA A 187 15.05 32.05 12.71
C ALA A 187 16.39 32.78 12.63
N PHE A 188 16.36 34.08 12.26
CA PHE A 188 17.56 34.92 12.29
C PHE A 188 18.10 35.13 13.71
N ALA A 189 17.23 35.39 14.69
CA ALA A 189 17.66 35.52 16.08
C ALA A 189 18.32 34.24 16.62
N ALA A 190 17.76 33.07 16.28
CA ALA A 190 18.36 31.78 16.63
C ALA A 190 19.70 31.55 15.93
N ALA A 191 19.83 31.93 14.65
CA ALA A 191 21.10 31.83 13.91
C ALA A 191 22.20 32.70 14.55
N ILE A 192 21.87 33.94 14.89
CA ILE A 192 22.79 34.88 15.54
C ILE A 192 23.20 34.33 16.91
N ALA A 193 22.24 33.95 17.76
CA ALA A 193 22.54 33.42 19.09
C ALA A 193 23.38 32.13 19.06
N ALA A 194 23.18 31.27 18.07
CA ALA A 194 23.94 30.05 17.91
C ALA A 194 25.37 30.33 17.40
N THR A 195 25.53 31.24 16.44
CA THR A 195 26.86 31.63 15.92
C THR A 195 27.68 32.39 16.96
N GLU A 196 27.07 33.23 17.79
CA GLU A 196 27.72 33.87 18.96
C GLU A 196 28.25 32.84 19.96
N ARG A 197 27.65 31.65 20.02
CA ARG A 197 28.09 30.51 20.85
C ARG A 197 29.07 29.58 20.12
N GLY A 198 29.54 29.99 18.94
CA GLY A 198 30.51 29.24 18.13
C GLY A 198 29.93 28.07 17.34
N ALA A 199 28.61 27.92 17.28
CA ALA A 199 27.99 26.89 16.47
C ALA A 199 28.04 27.26 14.98
N ARG A 200 28.29 26.26 14.14
CA ARG A 200 28.21 26.38 12.68
C ARG A 200 26.76 26.14 12.25
N VAL A 201 26.09 27.19 11.81
CA VAL A 201 24.66 27.17 11.47
C VAL A 201 24.48 27.15 9.95
N VAL A 202 23.49 26.39 9.47
CA VAL A 202 22.99 26.48 8.10
C VAL A 202 21.52 26.92 8.13
N MET A 203 21.16 27.93 7.34
CA MET A 203 19.78 28.35 7.14
C MET A 203 19.24 27.73 5.84
N ILE A 204 17.99 27.25 5.87
CA ILE A 204 17.32 26.58 4.75
C ILE A 204 16.02 27.31 4.46
N GLU A 205 15.89 27.91 3.28
CA GLU A 205 14.65 28.56 2.82
C GLU A 205 14.32 28.05 1.41
N ARG A 206 13.16 27.37 1.26
CA ARG A 206 12.67 26.86 -0.05
C ARG A 206 13.72 26.07 -0.85
N GLY A 207 14.61 25.35 -0.17
CA GLY A 207 15.68 24.56 -0.79
C GLY A 207 16.98 25.32 -1.09
N ILE A 208 17.10 26.59 -0.67
CA ILE A 208 18.33 27.39 -0.72
C ILE A 208 19.02 27.31 0.66
N LEU A 209 20.32 27.04 0.68
CA LEU A 209 21.17 27.06 1.86
C LEU A 209 21.89 28.40 1.97
N GLY A 210 21.99 28.98 3.17
CA GLY A 210 22.66 30.27 3.43
C GLY A 210 23.04 30.48 4.88
#